data_AF-A0A968T1Z7-F1
#
_entry.id   AF-A0A968T1Z7-F1
#
_cell.length_a   1.000
_cell.length_b   1.000
_cell.length_c   1.000
_cell.angle_alpha   90.00
_cell.angle_beta   90.00
_cell.angle_gamma   90.00
#
_symmetry.space_group_name_H-M   'P 1'
#
loop_
_entity.id
_entity.type
_entity.pdbx_description
1 polymer ?
#
loop_
_entity_poly.entity_id
_entity_poly.type
_entity_poly.pdbx_seq_one_letter_code
_entity_poly.pdbx_strand_id
1 'polypeptide(L)' 'MDKEHNIIMFSSGLGDGLYPAYWGLDENGKPIKLLVDLLVIERLGKSKQR' A
#
# COMPACT_ATOMS: atom_id res chain seq x y z
N MET A 1 -24.63 3.56 -20.39
CA MET A 1 -24.39 3.95 -18.98
C MET A 1 -22.93 3.66 -18.71
N ASP A 2 -22.09 4.68 -18.81
CA ASP A 2 -20.68 4.57 -18.47
C ASP A 2 -20.57 4.45 -16.95
N LYS A 3 -19.97 3.37 -16.46
CA LYS A 3 -19.64 3.25 -15.04
C LYS A 3 -18.45 4.17 -14.76
N GLU A 4 -18.60 5.09 -13.81
CA GLU A 4 -17.47 5.82 -13.25
C GLU A 4 -16.50 4.81 -12.61
N HIS A 5 -15.25 4.81 -13.09
CA HIS A 5 -14.18 4.02 -12.52
C HIS A 5 -13.40 4.91 -11.57
N ASN A 6 -13.22 4.44 -10.33
CA ASN A 6 -12.36 5.12 -9.36
C ASN A 6 -10.91 4.72 -9.66
N ILE A 7 -10.11 5.67 -10.14
CA ILE A 7 -8.68 5.47 -10.41
C ILE A 7 -7.87 6.08 -9.26
N ILE A 8 -6.91 5.33 -8.74
CA ILE A 8 -5.92 5.82 -7.77
C ILE A 8 -4.54 5.71 -8.44
N MET A 9 -3.78 6.81 -8.42
CA MET A 9 -2.42 6.87 -8.95
C MET A 9 -1.54 7.66 -7.97
N PHE A 10 -0.37 7.14 -7.64
CA PHE A 10 0.63 7.80 -6.81
C PHE A 10 2.03 7.36 -7.23
N SER A 11 3.05 8.17 -6.93
CA SER A 11 4.46 7.84 -7.16
C SER A 11 5.17 7.63 -5.81
N SER A 12 5.88 6.53 -5.63
CA SER A 12 6.62 6.24 -4.38
C SER A 12 7.93 7.02 -4.25
N GLY A 13 8.52 7.44 -5.36
CA GLY A 13 9.79 8.18 -5.41
C GLY A 13 11.04 7.33 -5.15
N LEU A 14 11.07 6.50 -4.09
CA LEU A 14 12.26 5.81 -3.59
C LEU A 14 12.10 4.28 -3.61
N GLY A 15 12.76 3.56 -4.53
CA GLY A 15 12.77 2.08 -4.59
C GLY A 15 12.70 1.51 -6.01
N ASP A 16 12.43 0.21 -6.13
CA ASP A 16 12.26 -0.53 -7.40
C ASP A 16 10.81 -0.52 -7.93
N GLY A 17 9.89 0.09 -7.18
CA GLY A 17 8.47 0.20 -7.55
C GLY A 17 7.60 -0.96 -7.05
N LEU A 18 8.17 -1.95 -6.36
CA LEU A 18 7.44 -3.12 -5.87
C LEU A 18 7.11 -2.97 -4.39
N TYR A 19 5.87 -2.57 -4.10
CA TYR A 19 5.39 -2.40 -2.73
C TYR A 19 4.17 -3.29 -2.46
N PRO A 20 4.07 -3.88 -1.25
CA PRO A 20 2.84 -4.53 -0.82
C PRO A 20 1.67 -3.55 -0.87
N ALA A 21 0.58 -3.95 -1.52
CA ALA A 21 -0.63 -3.16 -1.66
C ALA A 21 -1.86 -3.97 -1.26
N TYR A 22 -2.78 -3.33 -0.54
CA TYR A 22 -3.96 -3.97 0.03
C TYR A 22 -5.21 -3.10 -0.21
N TRP A 23 -6.31 -3.73 -0.60
CA TRP A 23 -7.61 -3.09 -0.71
C TRP A 23 -8.42 -3.31 0.56
N GLY A 24 -8.82 -2.22 1.20
CA GLY A 24 -9.87 -2.23 2.22
C GLY A 24 -11.22 -2.34 1.54
N LEU A 25 -11.98 -3.37 1.90
CA LEU A 25 -13.33 -3.61 1.41
C LEU A 25 -14.37 -3.23 2.46
N ASP A 26 -15.57 -2.85 2.03
CA ASP A 26 -16.74 -2.75 2.91
C ASP A 26 -17.38 -4.13 3.18
N GLU A 27 -18.49 -4.13 3.93
CA GLU A 27 -19.25 -5.35 4.28
C GLU A 27 -19.79 -6.13 3.07
N ASN A 28 -19.87 -5.50 1.89
CA ASN A 28 -20.34 -6.10 0.64
C ASN A 28 -19.19 -6.47 -0.31
N GLY A 29 -17.94 -6.33 0.14
CA GLY A 29 -16.76 -6.62 -0.69
C GLY A 29 -16.41 -5.51 -1.68
N LYS A 30 -17.00 -4.32 -1.57
CA LYS A 30 -16.68 -3.18 -2.45
C LYS A 30 -15.39 -2.50 -1.98
N PRO A 31 -14.41 -2.26 -2.86
CA PRO A 31 -13.21 -1.49 -2.51
C PRO A 31 -13.57 -0.07 -2.07
N ILE A 32 -13.08 0.33 -0.91
CA ILE A 32 -13.28 1.68 -0.34
C ILE A 32 -11.97 2.39 -0.01
N LYS A 33 -10.85 1.66 0.12
CA LYS A 33 -9.54 2.22 0.51
C LYS A 33 -8.39 1.44 -0.10
N LEU A 34 -7.29 2.12 -0.45
CA LEU A 34 -6.01 1.51 -0.84
C LEU A 34 -4.97 1.79 0.25
N LEU A 35 -4.28 0.76 0.72
CA LEU A 35 -3.12 0.86 1.60
C LEU A 35 -1.89 0.36 0.85
N VAL A 36 -0.79 1.12 0.91
CA VAL A 36 0.49 0.75 0.29
C VAL A 36 1.58 0.90 1.34
N ASP A 37 2.30 -0.19 1.61
CA ASP A 37 3.44 -0.17 2.53
C ASP A 37 4.71 0.19 1.75
N LEU A 38 5.19 1.42 1.94
CA LEU A 38 6.39 1.92 1.25
C LEU A 38 7.70 1.38 1.84
N LEU A 39 7.66 0.54 2.88
CA LEU A 39 8.82 -0.07 3.53
C LEU A 39 9.87 0.95 4.02
N VAL A 40 9.48 2.21 4.22
CA VAL A 40 10.36 3.33 4.59
C VAL A 40 10.77 3.32 6.07
N ILE A 41 10.11 2.50 6.89
CA ILE A 41 10.46 2.33 8.29
C ILE A 41 11.30 1.07 8.43
N GLU A 42 12.62 1.22 8.54
CA GLU A 42 13.47 0.13 8.99
C GLU A 42 13.03 -0.30 10.39
N ARG A 43 12.81 -1.60 10.59
CA ARG A 43 12.75 -2.17 11.94
C ARG A 43 14.07 -1.79 12.61
N LEU A 44 14.00 -0.96 13.65
CA LEU A 44 15.08 -0.80 14.64
C LEU A 44 15.28 -2.16 15.33
N GLY A 45 16.01 -3.05 14.67
CA GLY A 45 16.39 -4.35 15.20
C GLY A 45 17.37 -4.13 16.33
N LYS A 46 17.05 -4.66 17.52
CA LYS A 46 18.01 -4.80 18.62
C LYS A 46 19.31 -5.38 18.05
N SER A 47 20.42 -4.67 18.28
CA SER A 47 21.75 -5.13 17.89
C SER A 47 21.95 -6.54 18.40
N LYS A 48 22.32 -7.46 17.50
CA LYS A 48 22.80 -8.79 17.85
C LYS A 48 24.00 -8.60 18.78
N GLN A 49 23.81 -8.79 20.08
CA GLN A 49 24.87 -8.74 21.07
C GLN A 49 25.79 -9.93 20.75
N ARG A 50 27.00 -9.62 20.30
CA ARG A 50 28.05 -10.59 19.98
C ARG A 50 28.53 -11.29 21.25
#